data_AF-A0A2P6TNJ8-F1
#
_entry.id   AF-A0A2P6TNJ8-F1
#
_cell.length_a   1.000
_cell.length_b   1.000
_cell.length_c   1.000
_cell.angle_alpha   90.00
_cell.angle_beta   90.00
_cell.angle_gamma   90.00
#
_symmetry.space_group_name_H-M   'P 1'
#
loop_
_entity.id
_entity.type
_entity.pdbx_description
1 polymer ?
#
loop_
_entity_poly.entity_id
_entity_poly.type
_entity_poly.pdbx_seq_one_letter_code
_entity_poly.pdbx_strand_id
1 'polypeptide(L)'
;MSGDGLALLSQRLQALQDDGVKLNPATANPAPLGLYGFALTTALLQGSKTQLTEPKGTAQLAVSFGFFFGGLAQFCAGLLEYQRRNTFGTVAFCCYGAFWMSLAIFTTLSAAGVFVATPEKGDRLMLTLWGILTFLLWLCTFHTNLVTSWLFLSLAILFWLLAGGVGTSSERVTLTKFAGGWGFMVAAVAFYDGTAALMKDVYGKQILPVFPLKPVNKRRPAALQQTLDAAAAETAAPGTTVDQDAEREANALGEQMREWVQAAGCEVHPALRLSLATPHGCRGVITTEAISLQQAQRRPFVAVPERLLLTTEVAAQQLGPAIAEARARRQRQQGRTPWWVLGRAQQAQQDRIDPTLLLALLLATERRKGPDSYWWPYIAALPEELPCGWALPPDELATALAGLGSLASGWQPQVAAAAAAVQQRCEAAAAAWGPELRDLTAAEVRWALGHVVSRCFGSGDDLALLPFIDLMNHQHHADTPQQYMPTSGQPCAAMYSRHKGEARAAAAGDELFCSYSAGTSALNMFLNFGFVADELRGLG
;
A
#
# COMPACT_ATOMS: atom_id res chain seq x y z
N MET A 1 -32.55 -20.65 -2.71
CA MET A 1 -31.81 -19.40 -3.01
C MET A 1 -32.73 -18.51 -3.82
N SER A 2 -33.15 -17.35 -3.31
CA SER A 2 -34.31 -16.63 -3.85
C SER A 2 -34.00 -16.13 -5.26
N GLY A 3 -35.01 -16.13 -6.15
CA GLY A 3 -34.89 -15.69 -7.54
C GLY A 3 -34.29 -14.28 -7.69
N ASP A 4 -34.37 -13.44 -6.66
CA ASP A 4 -33.71 -12.13 -6.59
C ASP A 4 -32.18 -12.22 -6.61
N GLY A 5 -31.58 -13.25 -6.01
CA GLY A 5 -30.13 -13.45 -6.01
C GLY A 5 -29.57 -13.65 -7.42
N LEU A 6 -30.37 -14.21 -8.34
CA LEU A 6 -30.00 -14.52 -9.70
C LEU A 6 -30.18 -13.36 -10.68
N ALA A 7 -31.27 -12.61 -10.52
CA ALA A 7 -31.46 -11.33 -11.21
C ALA A 7 -30.37 -10.33 -10.78
N LEU A 8 -30.05 -10.28 -9.48
CA LEU A 8 -28.97 -9.47 -8.94
C LEU A 8 -27.60 -9.97 -9.42
N LEU A 9 -27.36 -11.28 -9.51
CA LEU A 9 -26.13 -11.85 -10.06
C LEU A 9 -25.95 -11.53 -11.53
N SER A 10 -27.01 -11.64 -12.35
CA SER A 10 -26.96 -11.33 -13.78
C SER A 10 -26.77 -9.83 -14.04
N GLN A 11 -27.43 -8.97 -13.27
CA GLN A 11 -27.21 -7.52 -13.28
C GLN A 11 -25.79 -7.14 -12.78
N ARG A 12 -25.28 -7.83 -11.75
CA ARG A 12 -23.89 -7.70 -11.26
C ARG A 12 -22.87 -8.21 -12.29
N LEU A 13 -23.17 -9.28 -13.02
CA LEU A 13 -22.32 -9.85 -14.09
C LEU A 13 -22.26 -8.96 -15.34
N GLN A 14 -23.34 -8.24 -15.64
CA GLN A 14 -23.37 -7.21 -16.68
C GLN A 14 -22.55 -5.98 -16.26
N ALA A 15 -22.65 -5.57 -15.00
CA ALA A 15 -21.81 -4.52 -14.41
C ALA A 15 -20.33 -4.91 -14.23
N LEU A 16 -20.00 -6.21 -14.33
CA LEU A 16 -18.63 -6.76 -14.27
C LEU A 16 -17.90 -6.72 -15.63
N GLN A 17 -18.54 -6.27 -16.71
CA GLN A 17 -17.94 -6.22 -18.06
C GLN A 17 -17.45 -4.84 -18.50
N ASP A 18 -17.94 -3.75 -17.88
CA ASP A 18 -17.44 -2.40 -18.15
C ASP A 18 -16.51 -1.93 -17.03
N ASP A 19 -15.24 -1.76 -17.39
CA ASP A 19 -14.21 -0.94 -16.75
C ASP A 19 -13.80 -1.34 -15.30
N GLY A 20 -12.79 -2.19 -15.05
CA GLY A 20 -11.55 -2.30 -15.79
C GLY A 20 -10.45 -1.34 -15.31
N VAL A 21 -10.46 -0.73 -14.11
CA VAL A 21 -9.33 0.17 -13.70
C VAL A 21 -8.85 0.13 -12.23
N LYS A 22 -7.51 0.22 -12.20
CA LYS A 22 -6.45 0.36 -11.19
C LYS A 22 -6.63 1.47 -10.14
N LEU A 23 -6.18 1.22 -8.91
CA LEU A 23 -6.02 2.24 -7.85
C LEU A 23 -4.77 3.11 -8.04
N ASN A 24 -4.85 4.38 -7.63
CA ASN A 24 -3.71 5.15 -7.12
C ASN A 24 -4.20 6.23 -6.12
N PRO A 25 -3.42 6.57 -5.06
CA PRO A 25 -3.75 7.63 -4.12
C PRO A 25 -3.72 9.02 -4.77
N ALA A 26 -4.35 10.00 -4.14
CA ALA A 26 -4.47 11.40 -4.56
C ALA A 26 -3.15 12.20 -4.48
N THR A 27 -2.13 11.76 -5.22
CA THR A 27 -0.97 12.58 -5.63
C THR A 27 -0.85 12.54 -7.16
N ALA A 28 -0.10 13.45 -7.78
CA ALA A 28 0.18 13.34 -9.21
C ALA A 28 1.02 12.08 -9.49
N ASN A 29 0.81 11.41 -10.63
CA ASN A 29 1.63 10.29 -11.05
C ASN A 29 2.95 10.80 -11.66
N PRO A 30 4.13 10.51 -11.06
CA PRO A 30 5.40 10.97 -11.57
C PRO A 30 5.99 10.04 -12.64
N ALA A 31 5.45 8.83 -12.86
CA ALA A 31 5.96 7.89 -13.86
C ALA A 31 6.09 8.48 -15.27
N PRO A 32 5.13 9.26 -15.80
CA PRO A 32 5.29 9.90 -17.10
C PRO A 32 6.51 10.82 -17.18
N LEU A 33 6.79 11.59 -16.11
CA LEU A 33 7.96 12.47 -16.05
C LEU A 33 9.26 11.65 -16.14
N GLY A 34 9.36 10.57 -15.37
CA GLY A 34 10.52 9.68 -15.39
C GLY A 34 10.73 9.02 -16.76
N LEU A 35 9.65 8.56 -17.40
CA LEU A 35 9.69 7.92 -18.71
C LEU A 35 10.02 8.90 -19.84
N TYR A 36 9.52 10.14 -19.79
CA TYR A 36 9.89 11.17 -20.76
C TYR A 36 11.35 11.63 -20.61
N GLY A 37 11.82 11.79 -19.37
CA GLY A 37 13.23 12.07 -19.08
C GLY A 37 14.16 11.02 -19.67
N PHE A 38 13.82 9.75 -19.44
CA PHE A 38 14.52 8.61 -20.01
C PHE A 38 14.47 8.59 -21.53
N ALA A 39 13.28 8.71 -22.12
CA ALA A 39 13.07 8.53 -23.56
C ALA A 39 13.81 9.59 -24.38
N LEU A 40 13.67 10.87 -24.02
CA LEU A 40 14.29 11.97 -24.76
C LEU A 40 15.82 11.90 -24.69
N THR A 41 16.37 11.68 -23.49
CA THR A 41 17.81 11.59 -23.27
C THR A 41 18.41 10.38 -24.01
N THR A 42 17.71 9.24 -23.99
CA THR A 42 18.11 8.03 -24.71
C THR A 42 18.08 8.23 -26.23
N ALA A 43 17.03 8.86 -26.77
CA ALA A 43 16.91 9.14 -28.19
C ALA A 43 18.02 10.08 -28.68
N LEU A 44 18.35 11.13 -27.92
CA LEU A 44 19.45 12.04 -28.24
C LEU A 44 20.79 11.27 -28.31
N LEU A 45 21.10 10.45 -27.31
CA LEU A 45 22.33 9.64 -27.33
C LEU A 45 22.35 8.70 -28.53
N GLN A 46 21.22 8.08 -28.88
CA GLN A 46 21.13 7.17 -30.02
C GLN A 46 21.25 7.87 -31.38
N GLY A 47 20.85 9.14 -31.50
CA GLY A 47 21.11 9.96 -32.68
C GLY A 47 22.60 10.13 -32.98
N SER A 48 23.43 10.18 -31.92
CA SER A 48 24.88 10.11 -32.05
C SER A 48 25.37 8.71 -32.41
N LYS A 49 24.87 7.65 -31.75
CA LYS A 49 25.31 6.25 -32.00
C LYS A 49 24.99 5.75 -33.40
N THR A 50 23.83 6.12 -33.94
CA THR A 50 23.44 5.85 -35.33
C THR A 50 24.21 6.68 -36.36
N GLN A 51 24.84 7.77 -35.93
CA GLN A 51 25.41 8.81 -36.79
C GLN A 51 24.37 9.46 -37.72
N LEU A 52 23.11 9.50 -37.28
CA LEU A 52 22.05 10.26 -37.95
C LEU A 52 22.31 11.77 -37.85
N THR A 53 23.04 12.19 -36.82
CA THR A 53 23.48 13.56 -36.54
C THR A 53 24.97 13.57 -36.21
N GLU A 54 25.55 14.75 -35.97
CA GLU A 54 26.96 14.92 -35.63
C GLU A 54 27.33 14.11 -34.38
N PRO A 55 28.19 13.08 -34.49
CA PRO A 55 28.38 12.13 -33.38
C PRO A 55 28.87 12.79 -32.09
N LYS A 56 29.79 13.76 -32.20
CA LYS A 56 30.34 14.46 -31.02
C LYS A 56 29.38 15.50 -30.45
N GLY A 57 28.81 16.36 -31.29
CA GLY A 57 27.92 17.43 -30.85
C GLY A 57 26.64 16.90 -30.21
N THR A 58 25.99 15.91 -30.85
CA THR A 58 24.77 15.31 -30.31
C THR A 58 25.02 14.52 -29.02
N ALA A 59 26.18 13.84 -28.89
CA ALA A 59 26.53 13.16 -27.65
C ALA A 59 26.71 14.15 -26.47
N GLN A 60 27.33 15.31 -26.71
CA GLN A 60 27.46 16.37 -25.70
C GLN A 60 26.11 16.98 -25.30
N LEU A 61 25.19 17.11 -26.25
CA LEU A 61 23.82 17.52 -25.97
C LEU A 61 23.12 16.48 -25.08
N ALA A 62 23.24 15.18 -25.41
CA ALA A 62 22.70 14.11 -24.58
C ALA A 62 23.28 14.11 -23.15
N VAL A 63 24.58 14.40 -22.98
CA VAL A 63 25.22 14.58 -21.67
C VAL A 63 24.59 15.73 -20.88
N SER A 64 24.27 16.84 -21.52
CA SER A 64 23.60 17.99 -20.88
C SER A 64 22.19 17.62 -20.38
N PHE A 65 21.44 16.86 -21.17
CA PHE A 65 20.16 16.30 -20.76
C PHE A 65 20.30 15.22 -19.68
N GLY A 66 21.43 14.51 -19.66
CA GLY A 66 21.78 13.52 -18.65
C GLY A 66 22.00 14.12 -17.25
N PHE A 67 22.37 15.40 -17.13
CA PHE A 67 22.38 16.08 -15.82
C PHE A 67 20.97 16.33 -15.31
N PHE A 68 20.09 16.88 -16.16
CA PHE A 68 18.81 17.43 -15.70
C PHE A 68 17.63 16.55 -16.02
N PHE A 69 17.33 16.27 -17.29
CA PHE A 69 16.06 15.65 -17.64
C PHE A 69 16.09 14.12 -17.48
N GLY A 70 17.03 13.44 -18.14
CA GLY A 70 17.27 12.01 -17.91
C GLY A 70 17.95 11.72 -16.57
N GLY A 71 18.54 12.75 -15.94
CA GLY A 71 19.20 12.66 -14.64
C GLY A 71 18.30 13.05 -13.48
N LEU A 72 18.37 14.33 -13.09
CA LEU A 72 17.70 14.87 -11.90
C LEU A 72 16.18 14.73 -11.92
N ALA A 73 15.49 15.10 -13.01
CA ALA A 73 14.03 15.04 -13.09
C ALA A 73 13.54 13.59 -13.04
N GLN A 74 14.23 12.68 -13.73
CA GLN A 74 13.96 11.25 -13.64
C GLN A 74 14.23 10.71 -12.23
N PHE A 75 15.34 11.11 -11.58
CA PHE A 75 15.63 10.72 -10.20
C PHE A 75 14.56 11.21 -9.22
N CYS A 76 14.14 12.48 -9.34
CA CYS A 76 13.04 13.05 -8.56
C CYS A 76 11.73 12.31 -8.81
N ALA A 77 11.43 11.91 -10.04
CA ALA A 77 10.26 11.07 -10.32
C ALA A 77 10.30 9.75 -9.54
N GLY A 78 11.49 9.12 -9.42
CA GLY A 78 11.69 7.94 -8.57
C GLY A 78 11.44 8.21 -7.08
N LEU A 79 11.93 9.33 -6.55
CA LEU A 79 11.65 9.71 -5.16
C LEU A 79 10.15 9.95 -4.90
N LEU A 80 9.42 10.48 -5.90
CA LEU A 80 7.98 10.69 -5.81
C LEU A 80 7.18 9.38 -5.96
N GLU A 81 7.70 8.39 -6.69
CA GLU A 81 7.09 7.04 -6.75
C GLU A 81 7.13 6.34 -5.37
N TYR A 82 8.11 6.66 -4.51
CA TYR A 82 8.18 6.12 -3.16
C TYR A 82 6.95 6.52 -2.34
N GLN A 83 6.54 7.79 -2.45
CA GLN A 83 5.33 8.32 -1.80
C GLN A 83 4.04 7.65 -2.31
N ARG A 84 4.06 7.08 -3.52
CA ARG A 84 2.94 6.36 -4.13
C ARG A 84 2.96 4.85 -3.86
N ARG A 85 3.89 4.37 -3.02
CA ARG A 85 4.12 2.94 -2.76
C ARG A 85 4.45 2.13 -4.03
N ASN A 86 4.99 2.78 -5.05
CA ASN A 86 5.45 2.10 -6.26
C ASN A 86 6.94 1.77 -6.13
N THR A 87 7.25 0.67 -5.47
CA THR A 87 8.63 0.22 -5.25
C THR A 87 9.38 0.03 -6.57
N PHE A 88 8.71 -0.53 -7.58
CA PHE A 88 9.33 -0.75 -8.89
C PHE A 88 9.72 0.58 -9.55
N GLY A 89 8.78 1.53 -9.64
CA GLY A 89 9.03 2.87 -10.19
C GLY A 89 10.10 3.62 -9.43
N THR A 90 10.10 3.52 -8.09
CA THR A 90 11.12 4.12 -7.22
C THR A 90 12.51 3.64 -7.58
N VAL A 91 12.73 2.32 -7.60
CA VAL A 91 14.03 1.73 -7.88
C VAL A 91 14.44 2.01 -9.33
N ALA A 92 13.54 1.81 -10.28
CA ALA A 92 13.84 2.01 -11.70
C ALA A 92 14.26 3.45 -12.00
N PHE A 93 13.43 4.44 -11.65
CA PHE A 93 13.71 5.84 -12.00
C PHE A 93 14.89 6.42 -11.22
N CYS A 94 15.06 6.06 -9.94
CA CYS A 94 16.26 6.47 -9.18
C CYS A 94 17.54 5.87 -9.78
N CYS A 95 17.55 4.57 -10.14
CA CYS A 95 18.71 3.93 -10.75
C CYS A 95 19.09 4.59 -12.09
N TYR A 96 18.14 4.78 -12.99
CA TYR A 96 18.43 5.36 -14.31
C TYR A 96 18.71 6.88 -14.25
N GLY A 97 18.06 7.61 -13.35
CA GLY A 97 18.40 9.01 -13.08
C GLY A 97 19.84 9.14 -12.57
N ALA A 98 20.24 8.30 -11.61
CA ALA A 98 21.62 8.24 -11.11
C ALA A 98 22.61 7.80 -12.19
N PHE A 99 22.25 6.84 -13.06
CA PHE A 99 23.05 6.43 -14.21
C PHE A 99 23.38 7.63 -15.12
N TRP A 100 22.36 8.38 -15.56
CA TRP A 100 22.54 9.51 -16.47
C TRP A 100 23.39 10.62 -15.84
N MET A 101 23.14 10.96 -14.57
CA MET A 101 23.96 11.94 -13.86
C MET A 101 25.41 11.47 -13.71
N SER A 102 25.63 10.19 -13.37
CA SER A 102 26.98 9.63 -13.24
C SER A 102 27.75 9.65 -14.56
N LEU A 103 27.08 9.29 -15.66
CA LEU A 103 27.66 9.32 -17.01
C LEU A 103 27.97 10.76 -17.46
N ALA A 104 27.08 11.70 -17.13
CA ALA A 104 27.26 13.11 -17.47
C ALA A 104 28.44 13.74 -16.70
N ILE A 105 28.53 13.48 -15.40
CA ILE A 105 29.67 13.91 -14.56
C ILE A 105 30.97 13.33 -15.09
N PHE A 106 31.02 12.00 -15.31
CA PHE A 106 32.23 11.34 -15.79
C PHE A 106 32.67 11.90 -17.15
N THR A 107 31.77 12.02 -18.11
CA THR A 107 32.08 12.53 -19.45
C THR A 107 32.59 13.97 -19.40
N THR A 108 31.98 14.81 -18.57
CA THR A 108 32.37 16.22 -18.41
C THR A 108 33.74 16.35 -17.76
N LEU A 109 34.01 15.58 -16.70
CA LEU A 109 35.29 15.61 -15.99
C LEU A 109 36.43 14.99 -16.79
N SER A 110 36.16 13.95 -17.59
CA SER A 110 37.13 13.41 -18.55
C SER A 110 37.44 14.41 -19.66
N ALA A 111 36.43 15.13 -20.18
CA ALA A 111 36.65 16.18 -21.19
C ALA A 111 37.44 17.37 -20.63
N ALA A 112 37.29 17.67 -19.34
CA ALA A 112 38.06 18.69 -18.63
C ALA A 112 39.48 18.22 -18.23
N GLY A 113 39.86 16.97 -18.51
CA GLY A 113 41.17 16.41 -18.16
C GLY A 113 41.35 16.08 -16.67
N VAL A 114 40.27 16.11 -15.87
CA VAL A 114 40.30 15.77 -14.44
C VAL A 114 40.35 14.25 -14.25
N PHE A 115 39.56 13.52 -15.02
CA PHE A 115 39.62 12.06 -15.07
C PHE A 115 40.40 11.60 -16.30
N VAL A 116 41.02 10.42 -16.18
CA VAL A 116 41.62 9.76 -17.34
C VAL A 116 40.55 9.52 -18.41
N ALA A 117 40.98 9.57 -19.67
CA ALA A 117 40.10 9.27 -20.79
C ALA A 117 39.47 7.89 -20.62
N THR A 118 38.23 7.77 -21.07
CA THR A 118 37.38 6.61 -20.84
C THR A 118 38.05 5.30 -21.27
N PRO A 119 38.35 4.38 -20.32
CA PRO A 119 38.95 3.10 -20.66
C PRO A 119 37.91 2.19 -21.34
N GLU A 120 38.17 1.76 -22.58
CA GLU A 120 37.24 0.91 -23.34
C GLU A 120 36.79 -0.37 -22.59
N LYS A 121 37.67 -0.94 -21.76
CA LYS A 121 37.33 -2.12 -20.94
C LYS A 121 36.39 -1.75 -19.78
N GLY A 122 36.56 -0.57 -19.20
CA GLY A 122 35.71 -0.06 -18.13
C GLY A 122 34.29 0.23 -18.62
N ASP A 123 34.15 0.89 -19.77
CA ASP A 123 32.86 1.15 -20.41
C ASP A 123 32.10 -0.14 -20.71
N ARG A 124 32.79 -1.15 -21.24
CA ARG A 124 32.20 -2.46 -21.50
C ARG A 124 31.67 -3.11 -20.24
N LEU A 125 32.46 -3.10 -19.17
CA LEU A 125 32.06 -3.67 -17.89
C LEU A 125 30.85 -2.92 -17.32
N MET A 126 30.90 -1.58 -17.31
CA MET A 126 29.79 -0.74 -16.84
C MET A 126 28.50 -1.06 -17.60
N LEU A 127 28.52 -0.99 -18.93
CA LEU A 127 27.33 -1.27 -19.75
C LEU A 127 26.82 -2.71 -19.57
N THR A 128 27.73 -3.67 -19.40
CA THR A 128 27.34 -5.07 -19.14
C THR A 128 26.62 -5.21 -17.80
N LEU A 129 27.15 -4.59 -16.74
CA LEU A 129 26.53 -4.59 -15.40
C LEU A 129 25.17 -3.88 -15.39
N TRP A 130 25.04 -2.77 -16.13
CA TRP A 130 23.74 -2.10 -16.31
C TRP A 130 22.74 -2.95 -17.09
N GLY A 131 23.21 -3.74 -18.07
CA GLY A 131 22.39 -4.74 -18.75
C GLY A 131 21.90 -5.84 -17.80
N ILE A 132 22.76 -6.33 -16.89
CA ILE A 132 22.38 -7.31 -15.85
C ILE A 132 21.35 -6.71 -14.88
N LEU A 133 21.60 -5.51 -14.34
CA LEU A 133 20.65 -4.84 -13.45
C LEU A 133 19.29 -4.63 -14.14
N THR A 134 19.31 -4.18 -15.39
CA THR A 134 18.08 -3.97 -16.17
C THR A 134 17.35 -5.28 -16.45
N PHE A 135 18.08 -6.37 -16.71
CA PHE A 135 17.49 -7.69 -16.87
C PHE A 135 16.84 -8.20 -15.57
N LEU A 136 17.46 -7.94 -14.42
CA LEU A 136 16.84 -8.27 -13.12
C LEU A 136 15.58 -7.45 -12.89
N LEU A 137 15.59 -6.15 -13.23
CA LEU A 137 14.39 -5.31 -13.19
C LEU A 137 13.32 -5.78 -14.18
N TRP A 138 13.72 -6.31 -15.34
CA TRP A 138 12.80 -6.92 -16.30
C TRP A 138 12.05 -8.10 -15.70
N LEU A 139 12.70 -8.98 -14.92
CA LEU A 139 12.01 -10.09 -14.25
C LEU A 139 10.90 -9.60 -13.30
N CYS A 140 11.08 -8.42 -12.70
CA CYS A 140 10.06 -7.79 -11.85
C CYS A 140 8.86 -7.23 -12.65
N THR A 141 8.94 -7.11 -13.97
CA THR A 141 7.87 -6.55 -14.81
C THR A 141 6.74 -7.53 -15.14
N PHE A 142 6.89 -8.83 -14.86
CA PHE A 142 5.88 -9.83 -15.23
C PHE A 142 4.52 -9.62 -14.54
N HIS A 143 4.48 -8.86 -13.45
CA HIS A 143 3.25 -8.47 -12.76
C HIS A 143 2.74 -7.07 -13.17
N THR A 144 3.30 -6.47 -14.23
CA THR A 144 2.94 -5.13 -14.72
C THR A 144 2.10 -5.20 -16.00
N ASN A 145 2.64 -4.78 -17.15
CA ASN A 145 2.00 -4.82 -18.45
C ASN A 145 3.06 -5.12 -19.54
N LEU A 146 2.60 -5.51 -20.73
CA LEU A 146 3.48 -5.95 -21.82
C LEU A 146 4.42 -4.84 -22.29
N VAL A 147 3.95 -3.59 -22.32
CA VAL A 147 4.74 -2.44 -22.78
C VAL A 147 5.91 -2.17 -21.83
N THR A 148 5.65 -2.09 -20.52
CA THR A 148 6.70 -1.92 -19.51
C THR A 148 7.66 -3.12 -19.50
N SER A 149 7.15 -4.35 -19.65
CA SER A 149 8.02 -5.52 -19.75
C SER A 149 8.91 -5.50 -20.98
N TRP A 150 8.35 -5.13 -22.14
CA TRP A 150 9.10 -4.97 -23.37
C TRP A 150 10.14 -3.85 -23.28
N LEU A 151 9.81 -2.74 -22.63
CA LEU A 151 10.73 -1.63 -22.39
C LEU A 151 11.99 -2.10 -21.65
N PHE A 152 11.83 -2.81 -20.53
CA PHE A 152 12.97 -3.27 -19.74
C PHE A 152 13.77 -4.37 -20.45
N LEU A 153 13.10 -5.31 -21.12
CA LEU A 153 13.80 -6.34 -21.90
C LEU A 153 14.63 -5.72 -23.03
N SER A 154 14.01 -4.83 -23.80
CA SER A 154 14.69 -4.16 -24.91
C SER A 154 15.79 -3.23 -24.43
N LEU A 155 15.65 -2.59 -23.27
CA LEU A 155 16.72 -1.81 -22.64
C LEU A 155 17.89 -2.69 -22.15
N ALA A 156 17.62 -3.86 -21.57
CA ALA A 156 18.70 -4.79 -21.19
C ALA A 156 19.52 -5.21 -22.42
N ILE A 157 18.84 -5.55 -23.52
CA ILE A 157 19.46 -5.88 -24.80
C ILE A 157 20.25 -4.67 -25.33
N LEU A 158 19.70 -3.46 -25.25
CA LEU A 158 20.40 -2.24 -25.67
C LEU A 158 21.74 -2.07 -24.94
N PHE A 159 21.76 -2.24 -23.62
CA PHE A 159 22.99 -2.14 -22.82
C PHE A 159 24.05 -3.15 -23.28
N TRP A 160 23.66 -4.41 -23.54
CA TRP A 160 24.58 -5.42 -24.03
C TRP A 160 25.06 -5.18 -25.47
N LEU A 161 24.19 -4.68 -26.35
CA LEU A 161 24.58 -4.27 -27.71
C LEU A 161 25.58 -3.10 -27.67
N LEU A 162 25.32 -2.09 -26.83
CA LEU A 162 26.23 -0.96 -26.64
C LEU A 162 27.58 -1.43 -26.05
N ALA A 163 27.57 -2.35 -25.08
CA ALA A 163 28.78 -2.95 -24.53
C ALA A 163 29.58 -3.67 -25.62
N GLY A 164 28.92 -4.48 -26.46
CA GLY A 164 29.55 -5.15 -27.60
C GLY A 164 30.17 -4.17 -28.60
N GLY A 165 29.50 -3.03 -28.81
CA GLY A 165 29.89 -1.97 -29.74
C GLY A 165 31.05 -1.07 -29.28
N VAL A 166 31.45 -1.11 -28.00
CA VAL A 166 32.60 -0.32 -27.53
C VAL A 166 33.89 -0.76 -28.23
N GLY A 167 34.54 0.18 -28.91
CA GLY A 167 35.83 0.03 -29.59
C GLY A 167 35.81 0.60 -31.01
N THR A 168 36.96 0.56 -31.69
CA THR A 168 37.16 1.24 -32.99
C THR A 168 37.12 0.30 -34.20
N SER A 169 37.01 -1.02 -34.02
CA SER A 169 36.94 -1.95 -35.16
C SER A 169 35.67 -1.74 -35.98
N SER A 170 35.73 -2.01 -37.28
CA SER A 170 34.60 -1.85 -38.21
C SER A 170 33.35 -2.61 -37.77
N GLU A 171 33.52 -3.83 -37.25
CA GLU A 171 32.45 -4.66 -36.69
C GLU A 171 31.78 -4.00 -35.48
N ARG A 172 32.57 -3.42 -34.57
CA ARG A 172 32.07 -2.74 -33.35
C ARG A 172 31.36 -1.44 -33.68
N VAL A 173 31.87 -0.68 -34.65
CA VAL A 173 31.19 0.52 -35.17
C VAL A 173 29.84 0.15 -35.79
N THR A 174 29.79 -0.94 -36.57
CA THR A 174 28.55 -1.44 -37.17
C THR A 174 27.54 -1.86 -36.10
N LEU A 175 28.00 -2.59 -35.07
CA LEU A 175 27.17 -2.97 -33.94
C LEU A 175 26.67 -1.76 -33.15
N THR A 176 27.49 -0.72 -32.99
CA THR A 176 27.08 0.55 -32.34
C THR A 176 25.97 1.26 -33.11
N LYS A 177 26.05 1.28 -34.44
CA LYS A 177 24.98 1.86 -35.28
C LYS A 177 23.68 1.07 -35.14
N PHE A 178 23.77 -0.26 -35.16
CA PHE A 178 22.62 -1.13 -34.92
C PHE A 178 22.02 -0.91 -33.52
N ALA A 179 22.86 -0.85 -32.48
CA ALA A 179 22.46 -0.54 -31.12
C ALA A 179 21.75 0.82 -31.03
N GLY A 180 22.24 1.82 -31.75
CA GLY A 180 21.59 3.13 -31.86
C GLY A 180 20.17 3.03 -32.44
N GLY A 181 19.99 2.28 -33.53
CA GLY A 181 18.66 2.04 -34.11
C GLY A 181 17.73 1.32 -33.13
N TRP A 182 18.25 0.29 -32.45
CA TRP A 182 17.53 -0.41 -31.39
C TRP A 182 17.14 0.53 -30.24
N GLY A 183 18.03 1.43 -29.82
CA GLY A 183 17.74 2.35 -28.73
C GLY A 183 16.75 3.46 -29.10
N PHE A 184 16.57 3.80 -30.38
CA PHE A 184 15.44 4.62 -30.81
C PHE A 184 14.10 3.90 -30.60
N MET A 185 14.03 2.59 -30.87
CA MET A 185 12.85 1.79 -30.54
C MET A 185 12.60 1.78 -29.03
N VAL A 186 13.64 1.57 -28.21
CA VAL A 186 13.53 1.62 -26.74
C VAL A 186 12.98 2.98 -26.28
N ALA A 187 13.50 4.09 -26.82
CA ALA A 187 13.01 5.43 -26.50
C ALA A 187 11.54 5.62 -26.95
N ALA A 188 11.16 5.13 -28.12
CA ALA A 188 9.79 5.19 -28.61
C ALA A 188 8.82 4.42 -27.70
N VAL A 189 9.21 3.23 -27.22
CA VAL A 189 8.43 2.45 -26.26
C VAL A 189 8.28 3.20 -24.93
N ALA A 190 9.35 3.86 -24.45
CA ALA A 190 9.28 4.67 -23.23
C ALA A 190 8.36 5.90 -23.38
N PHE A 191 8.42 6.61 -24.53
CA PHE A 191 7.48 7.68 -24.84
C PHE A 191 6.03 7.17 -24.86
N TYR A 192 5.82 6.00 -25.46
CA TYR A 192 4.51 5.37 -25.50
C TYR A 192 4.01 5.01 -24.10
N ASP A 193 4.82 4.35 -23.26
CA ASP A 193 4.45 3.95 -21.91
C ASP A 193 4.17 5.18 -21.02
N GLY A 194 5.03 6.20 -21.09
CA GLY A 194 4.85 7.46 -20.37
C GLY A 194 3.57 8.20 -20.79
N THR A 195 3.29 8.23 -22.10
CA THR A 195 2.06 8.85 -22.64
C THR A 195 0.83 8.04 -22.28
N ALA A 196 0.90 6.71 -22.32
CA ALA A 196 -0.21 5.83 -21.93
C ALA A 196 -0.56 6.02 -20.45
N ALA A 197 0.44 6.17 -19.59
CA ALA A 197 0.27 6.48 -18.17
C ALA A 197 -0.31 7.90 -17.97
N LEU A 198 0.24 8.92 -18.64
CA LEU A 198 -0.23 10.30 -18.51
C LEU A 198 -1.68 10.46 -18.99
N MET A 199 -2.00 9.91 -20.17
CA MET A 199 -3.36 9.95 -20.72
C MET A 199 -4.35 9.24 -19.80
N LYS A 200 -3.95 8.12 -19.18
CA LYS A 200 -4.80 7.43 -18.20
C LYS A 200 -5.17 8.35 -17.04
N ASP A 201 -4.22 9.13 -16.54
CA ASP A 201 -4.46 10.00 -15.37
C ASP A 201 -5.18 11.29 -15.76
N VAL A 202 -4.88 11.89 -16.92
CA VAL A 202 -5.54 13.11 -17.42
C VAL A 202 -6.99 12.85 -17.82
N TYR A 203 -7.26 11.72 -18.50
CA TYR A 203 -8.59 11.40 -19.02
C TYR A 203 -9.38 10.43 -18.15
N GLY A 204 -8.82 9.95 -17.04
CA GLY A 204 -9.46 9.02 -16.10
C GLY A 204 -9.67 7.60 -16.64
N LYS A 205 -9.25 7.29 -17.88
CA LYS A 205 -9.42 5.98 -18.53
C LYS A 205 -8.23 5.62 -19.42
N GLN A 206 -7.94 4.33 -19.56
CA GLN A 206 -6.83 3.84 -20.39
C GLN A 206 -7.17 4.04 -21.88
N ILE A 207 -6.52 5.00 -22.55
CA ILE A 207 -6.73 5.27 -23.99
C ILE A 207 -5.77 4.46 -24.86
N LEU A 208 -4.49 4.41 -24.49
CA LEU A 208 -3.48 3.66 -25.24
C LEU A 208 -3.38 2.20 -24.73
N PRO A 209 -3.34 1.18 -25.61
CA PRO A 209 -3.27 -0.21 -25.18
C PRO A 209 -1.92 -0.55 -24.56
N VAL A 210 -1.92 -1.16 -23.36
CA VAL A 210 -0.69 -1.59 -22.65
C VAL A 210 -0.63 -3.09 -22.35
N PHE A 211 -1.72 -3.83 -22.62
CA PHE A 211 -1.86 -5.29 -22.46
C PHE A 211 -1.35 -5.85 -21.11
N PRO A 212 -2.22 -6.02 -20.09
CA PRO A 212 -1.84 -6.62 -18.82
C PRO A 212 -1.32 -8.06 -18.98
N LEU A 213 -0.25 -8.44 -18.27
CA LEU A 213 0.36 -9.78 -18.35
C LEU A 213 -0.24 -10.82 -17.38
N LYS A 214 -1.35 -10.52 -16.69
CA LYS A 214 -2.08 -11.49 -15.85
C LYS A 214 -2.83 -12.53 -16.71
N PRO A 215 -2.90 -13.81 -16.32
CA PRO A 215 -3.75 -14.78 -17.02
C PRO A 215 -5.23 -14.46 -16.80
N VAL A 216 -5.95 -14.15 -17.90
CA VAL A 216 -7.40 -13.97 -17.92
C VAL A 216 -8.04 -15.31 -18.31
N ASN A 217 -8.40 -16.14 -17.33
CA ASN A 217 -9.18 -17.35 -17.61
C ASN A 217 -10.66 -17.00 -17.79
N LYS A 218 -11.09 -16.80 -19.04
CA LYS A 218 -12.50 -16.75 -19.44
C LYS A 218 -12.89 -18.07 -20.11
N ARG A 219 -13.72 -18.90 -19.46
CA ARG A 219 -14.67 -19.83 -20.09
C ARG A 219 -15.69 -20.34 -19.05
N ARG A 220 -16.99 -20.24 -19.37
CA ARG A 220 -18.13 -20.66 -18.53
C ARG A 220 -18.85 -21.85 -19.20
N PRO A 221 -19.13 -22.98 -18.52
CA PRO A 221 -19.94 -24.07 -19.10
C PRO A 221 -21.44 -23.93 -18.79
N ALA A 222 -22.28 -24.37 -19.74
CA ALA A 222 -23.74 -24.21 -19.76
C ALA A 222 -24.54 -24.94 -18.66
N ALA A 223 -23.90 -25.80 -17.86
CA ALA A 223 -24.57 -26.59 -16.81
C ALA A 223 -25.05 -25.75 -15.60
N LEU A 224 -24.53 -24.54 -15.42
CA LEU A 224 -24.91 -23.66 -14.32
C LEU A 224 -26.31 -23.06 -14.49
N GLN A 225 -26.85 -22.97 -15.71
CA GLN A 225 -28.12 -22.28 -15.95
C GLN A 225 -29.32 -23.09 -15.42
N GLN A 226 -29.29 -24.42 -15.55
CA GLN A 226 -30.38 -25.30 -15.11
C GLN A 226 -30.46 -25.45 -13.58
N THR A 227 -29.34 -25.28 -12.87
CA THR A 227 -29.29 -25.35 -11.40
C THR A 227 -29.83 -24.09 -10.73
N LEU A 228 -29.83 -22.97 -11.45
CA LEU A 228 -30.26 -21.67 -10.97
C LEU A 228 -31.79 -21.53 -11.00
N ASP A 229 -32.45 -22.12 -12.00
CA ASP A 229 -33.91 -22.09 -12.12
C ASP A 229 -34.61 -22.93 -11.02
N ALA A 230 -33.97 -24.01 -10.56
CA ALA A 230 -34.51 -24.85 -9.49
C ALA A 230 -34.40 -24.22 -8.08
N ALA A 231 -33.36 -23.39 -7.85
CA ALA A 231 -33.07 -22.83 -6.53
C ALA A 231 -33.98 -21.65 -6.15
N ALA A 232 -34.56 -20.96 -7.15
CA ALA A 232 -35.41 -19.78 -7.00
C ALA A 232 -36.73 -20.04 -6.25
N ALA A 233 -37.18 -21.29 -6.18
CA ALA A 233 -38.47 -21.65 -5.59
C ALA A 233 -38.46 -21.77 -4.04
N GLU A 234 -37.30 -21.75 -3.37
CA GLU A 234 -37.18 -22.36 -2.02
C GLU A 234 -36.76 -21.44 -0.84
N THR A 235 -36.69 -20.11 -0.97
CA THR A 235 -36.14 -19.26 0.12
C THR A 235 -36.95 -18.01 0.41
N ALA A 236 -37.91 -18.17 1.31
CA ALA A 236 -38.50 -17.11 2.10
C ALA A 236 -38.66 -17.60 3.56
N ALA A 237 -37.71 -17.29 4.47
CA ALA A 237 -37.89 -17.19 5.94
C ALA A 237 -36.61 -16.69 6.70
N PRO A 238 -36.70 -16.05 7.90
CA PRO A 238 -35.60 -15.30 8.56
C PRO A 238 -35.16 -15.75 9.99
N GLY A 239 -33.97 -15.29 10.47
CA GLY A 239 -33.67 -14.98 11.91
C GLY A 239 -32.31 -15.38 12.54
N THR A 240 -31.61 -14.45 13.21
CA THR A 240 -30.63 -14.66 14.32
C THR A 240 -30.75 -13.52 15.34
N THR A 241 -30.72 -13.81 16.64
CA THR A 241 -31.02 -12.89 17.77
C THR A 241 -29.76 -12.26 18.38
N VAL A 242 -29.76 -10.94 18.57
CA VAL A 242 -28.65 -10.11 19.11
C VAL A 242 -28.89 -9.84 20.61
N ASP A 243 -27.83 -9.86 21.43
CA ASP A 243 -27.88 -9.39 22.84
C ASP A 243 -28.15 -7.88 22.89
N GLN A 244 -29.34 -7.51 23.38
CA GLN A 244 -29.80 -6.13 23.38
C GLN A 244 -29.06 -5.24 24.38
N ASP A 245 -28.51 -5.79 25.46
CA ASP A 245 -27.81 -4.99 26.46
C ASP A 245 -26.40 -4.64 25.98
N ALA A 246 -25.71 -5.59 25.35
CA ALA A 246 -24.42 -5.34 24.69
C ALA A 246 -24.54 -4.31 23.54
N GLU A 247 -25.62 -4.38 22.74
CA GLU A 247 -25.90 -3.40 21.68
C GLU A 247 -26.12 -1.99 22.29
N ARG A 248 -26.83 -1.87 23.42
CA ARG A 248 -27.02 -0.59 24.12
C ARG A 248 -25.71 -0.01 24.63
N GLU A 249 -24.83 -0.83 25.19
CA GLU A 249 -23.52 -0.40 25.66
C GLU A 249 -22.64 0.11 24.50
N ALA A 250 -22.56 -0.64 23.41
CA ALA A 250 -21.83 -0.23 22.21
C ALA A 250 -22.36 1.09 21.64
N ASN A 251 -23.68 1.27 21.61
CA ASN A 251 -24.31 2.52 21.20
C ASN A 251 -23.89 3.70 22.10
N ALA A 252 -23.90 3.51 23.42
CA ALA A 252 -23.51 4.54 24.38
C ALA A 252 -22.03 4.96 24.23
N LEU A 253 -21.13 4.00 24.03
CA LEU A 253 -19.71 4.25 23.75
C LEU A 253 -19.53 4.99 22.41
N GLY A 254 -20.33 4.64 21.39
CA GLY A 254 -20.36 5.34 20.11
C GLY A 254 -20.76 6.82 20.23
N GLU A 255 -21.74 7.13 21.08
CA GLU A 255 -22.17 8.52 21.35
C GLU A 255 -21.13 9.31 22.15
N GLN A 256 -20.52 8.72 23.18
CA GLN A 256 -19.43 9.37 23.93
C GLN A 256 -18.26 9.74 23.01
N MET A 257 -17.89 8.85 22.09
CA MET A 257 -16.85 9.11 21.10
C MET A 257 -17.27 10.21 20.13
N ARG A 258 -18.54 10.27 19.70
CA ARG A 258 -19.04 11.37 18.87
C ARG A 258 -18.92 12.71 19.58
N GLU A 259 -19.39 12.79 20.82
CA GLU A 259 -19.33 14.03 21.62
C GLU A 259 -17.89 14.51 21.78
N TRP A 260 -16.96 13.57 22.03
CA TRP A 260 -15.53 13.85 22.11
C TRP A 260 -14.94 14.39 20.79
N VAL A 261 -15.31 13.81 19.65
CA VAL A 261 -14.92 14.30 18.32
C VAL A 261 -15.49 15.70 18.05
N GLN A 262 -16.77 15.93 18.39
CA GLN A 262 -17.46 17.19 18.20
C GLN A 262 -16.90 18.31 19.08
N ALA A 263 -16.56 18.01 20.34
CA ALA A 263 -15.87 18.95 21.22
C ALA A 263 -14.50 19.39 20.65
N ALA A 264 -13.91 18.58 19.78
CA ALA A 264 -12.68 18.89 19.08
C ALA A 264 -12.90 19.56 17.69
N GLY A 265 -14.11 19.98 17.34
CA GLY A 265 -14.35 20.88 16.21
C GLY A 265 -14.37 20.24 14.80
N CYS A 266 -14.36 18.90 14.71
CA CYS A 266 -14.81 18.18 13.52
C CYS A 266 -16.12 17.43 13.86
N GLU A 267 -16.79 16.80 12.89
CA GLU A 267 -18.14 16.25 13.10
C GLU A 267 -18.29 14.80 12.62
N VAL A 268 -19.12 14.06 13.32
CA VAL A 268 -19.65 12.76 12.89
C VAL A 268 -21.14 12.95 12.60
N HIS A 269 -21.58 12.52 11.42
CA HIS A 269 -22.97 12.69 10.99
C HIS A 269 -23.93 12.07 12.03
N PRO A 270 -24.97 12.80 12.48
CA PRO A 270 -25.84 12.39 13.59
C PRO A 270 -26.58 11.07 13.32
N ALA A 271 -26.88 10.80 12.05
CA ALA A 271 -27.45 9.54 11.61
C ALA A 271 -26.55 8.31 11.82
N LEU A 272 -25.24 8.45 12.08
CA LEU A 272 -24.36 7.28 12.22
C LEU A 272 -24.49 6.69 13.61
N ARG A 273 -24.29 5.39 13.77
CA ARG A 273 -24.29 4.73 15.07
C ARG A 273 -23.38 3.51 15.05
N LEU A 274 -22.65 3.28 16.12
CA LEU A 274 -21.89 2.04 16.31
C LEU A 274 -22.87 0.92 16.67
N SER A 275 -22.84 -0.22 15.97
CA SER A 275 -23.69 -1.37 16.24
C SER A 275 -22.85 -2.64 16.33
N LEU A 276 -23.25 -3.59 17.17
CA LEU A 276 -22.66 -4.93 17.27
C LEU A 276 -23.25 -5.90 16.24
N ALA A 277 -24.41 -5.57 15.68
CA ALA A 277 -25.14 -6.40 14.72
C ALA A 277 -25.56 -5.59 13.50
N THR A 278 -24.57 -5.28 12.67
CA THR A 278 -24.81 -4.75 11.33
C THR A 278 -25.63 -5.74 10.49
N PRO A 279 -26.17 -5.32 9.33
CA PRO A 279 -26.79 -6.24 8.37
C PRO A 279 -25.91 -7.43 7.96
N HIS A 280 -24.59 -7.34 8.15
CA HIS A 280 -23.63 -8.41 7.87
C HIS A 280 -23.28 -9.27 9.09
N GLY A 281 -23.98 -9.08 10.22
CA GLY A 281 -23.88 -9.94 11.40
C GLY A 281 -22.63 -9.70 12.25
N CYS A 282 -21.97 -8.56 12.10
CA CYS A 282 -20.79 -8.19 12.87
C CYS A 282 -20.88 -6.75 13.36
N ARG A 283 -19.92 -6.37 14.22
CA ARG A 283 -19.79 -5.01 14.70
C ARG A 283 -19.37 -4.05 13.58
N GLY A 284 -19.98 -2.87 13.51
CA GLY A 284 -19.63 -1.85 12.52
C GLY A 284 -20.40 -0.54 12.74
N VAL A 285 -20.38 0.34 11.74
CA VAL A 285 -21.09 1.63 11.78
C VAL A 285 -22.29 1.56 10.86
N ILE A 286 -23.48 1.85 11.37
CA ILE A 286 -24.73 1.88 10.60
C ILE A 286 -25.34 3.28 10.59
N THR A 287 -26.32 3.47 9.73
CA THR A 287 -27.17 4.66 9.71
C THR A 287 -28.49 4.41 10.44
N THR A 288 -28.96 5.36 11.24
CA THR A 288 -30.24 5.30 11.98
C THR A 288 -31.37 5.98 11.21
N GLU A 289 -31.02 6.88 10.29
CA GLU A 289 -31.92 7.61 9.41
C GLU A 289 -31.32 7.70 7.99
N ALA A 290 -32.16 7.99 7.01
CA ALA A 290 -31.72 8.11 5.63
C ALA A 290 -30.87 9.38 5.41
N ILE A 291 -29.74 9.24 4.73
CA ILE A 291 -28.88 10.33 4.29
C ILE A 291 -28.97 10.44 2.77
N SER A 292 -29.48 11.58 2.30
CA SER A 292 -29.66 11.84 0.87
C SER A 292 -28.33 11.97 0.13
N LEU A 293 -28.36 11.74 -1.20
CA LEU A 293 -27.20 11.94 -2.06
C LEU A 293 -26.66 13.38 -1.98
N GLN A 294 -27.55 14.37 -1.87
CA GLN A 294 -27.16 15.77 -1.73
C GLN A 294 -26.40 16.03 -0.42
N GLN A 295 -26.80 15.39 0.69
CA GLN A 295 -26.07 15.46 1.95
C GLN A 295 -24.71 14.77 1.84
N ALA A 296 -24.65 13.59 1.20
CA ALA A 296 -23.42 12.84 0.98
C ALA A 296 -22.39 13.54 0.09
N GLN A 297 -22.84 14.39 -0.84
CA GLN A 297 -21.94 15.18 -1.70
C GLN A 297 -21.38 16.43 -1.02
N ARG A 298 -22.07 16.98 -0.02
CA ARG A 298 -21.71 18.27 0.60
C ARG A 298 -20.56 18.18 1.59
N ARG A 299 -20.51 17.10 2.37
CA ARG A 299 -19.57 16.94 3.48
C ARG A 299 -19.26 15.47 3.74
N PRO A 300 -18.10 15.16 4.37
CA PRO A 300 -17.85 13.81 4.84
C PRO A 300 -18.89 13.37 5.87
N PHE A 301 -19.08 12.05 5.96
CA PHE A 301 -19.94 11.41 6.96
C PHE A 301 -19.27 11.40 8.33
N VAL A 302 -17.95 11.28 8.35
CA VAL A 302 -17.13 11.32 9.57
C VAL A 302 -15.91 12.19 9.27
N ALA A 303 -15.65 13.17 10.11
CA ALA A 303 -14.42 13.95 10.11
C ALA A 303 -13.86 13.98 11.53
N VAL A 304 -12.63 13.51 11.69
CA VAL A 304 -11.93 13.35 12.97
C VAL A 304 -10.70 14.23 12.94
N PRO A 305 -10.52 15.17 13.88
CA PRO A 305 -9.37 16.05 13.87
C PRO A 305 -8.06 15.26 13.97
N GLU A 306 -7.01 15.69 13.27
CA GLU A 306 -5.71 14.99 13.27
C GLU A 306 -5.13 14.84 14.69
N ARG A 307 -5.42 15.78 15.60
CA ARG A 307 -5.00 15.70 17.01
C ARG A 307 -5.67 14.61 17.84
N LEU A 308 -6.78 14.04 17.37
CA LEU A 308 -7.46 12.91 18.04
C LEU A 308 -6.93 11.56 17.56
N LEU A 309 -6.11 11.53 16.51
CA LEU A 309 -5.53 10.30 15.98
C LEU A 309 -4.45 9.78 16.93
N LEU A 310 -4.40 8.46 17.12
CA LEU A 310 -3.22 7.84 17.73
C LEU A 310 -2.23 7.56 16.61
N THR A 311 -1.15 8.31 16.54
CA THR A 311 -0.15 8.17 15.48
C THR A 311 1.17 7.65 16.03
N THR A 312 1.95 7.06 15.15
CA THR A 312 3.36 6.70 15.35
C THR A 312 4.22 7.89 15.76
N GLU A 313 3.95 9.09 15.24
CA GLU A 313 4.59 10.34 15.67
C GLU A 313 4.28 10.66 17.14
N VAL A 314 3.00 10.63 17.53
CA VAL A 314 2.58 10.82 18.93
C VAL A 314 3.17 9.76 19.84
N ALA A 315 3.22 8.51 19.39
CA ALA A 315 3.83 7.40 20.13
C ALA A 315 5.34 7.63 20.34
N ALA A 316 6.06 8.06 19.31
CA ALA A 316 7.48 8.40 19.42
C ALA A 316 7.71 9.56 20.39
N GLN A 317 6.86 10.59 20.35
CA GLN A 317 6.95 11.75 21.22
C GLN A 317 6.67 11.41 22.69
N GLN A 318 5.58 10.67 22.97
CA GLN A 318 5.16 10.37 24.35
C GLN A 318 5.96 9.25 24.99
N LEU A 319 6.28 8.20 24.24
CA LEU A 319 6.98 7.03 24.78
C LEU A 319 8.49 7.16 24.67
N GLY A 320 9.01 8.04 23.82
CA GLY A 320 10.44 8.22 23.56
C GLY A 320 11.30 8.34 24.83
N PRO A 321 10.94 9.19 25.81
CA PRO A 321 11.68 9.30 27.06
C PRO A 321 11.71 7.99 27.88
N ALA A 322 10.57 7.30 28.00
CA ALA A 322 10.48 6.03 28.73
C ALA A 322 11.26 4.91 28.03
N ILE A 323 11.17 4.84 26.69
CA ILE A 323 11.94 3.90 25.87
C ILE A 323 13.45 4.16 26.01
N ALA A 324 13.87 5.43 26.04
CA ALA A 324 15.26 5.80 26.24
C ALA A 324 15.78 5.38 27.63
N GLU A 325 14.98 5.56 28.69
CA GLU A 325 15.36 5.11 30.03
C GLU A 325 15.40 3.59 30.13
N ALA A 326 14.43 2.88 29.54
CA ALA A 326 14.43 1.40 29.49
C ALA A 326 15.70 0.86 28.79
N ARG A 327 16.14 1.53 27.71
CA ARG A 327 17.42 1.21 27.04
C ARG A 327 18.62 1.49 27.95
N ALA A 328 18.66 2.65 28.59
CA ALA A 328 19.74 3.01 29.51
C ALA A 328 19.85 2.02 30.68
N ARG A 329 18.71 1.62 31.26
CA ARG A 329 18.63 0.62 32.32
C ARG A 329 19.17 -0.74 31.88
N ARG A 330 18.78 -1.23 30.69
CA ARG A 330 19.31 -2.48 30.13
C ARG A 330 20.81 -2.42 29.87
N GLN A 331 21.32 -1.31 29.36
CA GLN A 331 22.76 -1.10 29.18
C GLN A 331 23.52 -1.12 30.52
N ARG A 332 22.95 -0.53 31.59
CA ARG A 332 23.53 -0.61 32.94
C ARG A 332 23.54 -2.04 33.48
N GLN A 333 22.49 -2.83 33.23
CA GLN A 333 22.35 -4.20 33.73
C GLN A 333 23.19 -5.23 32.97
N GLN A 334 23.41 -5.06 31.66
CA GLN A 334 24.21 -5.98 30.86
C GLN A 334 25.72 -5.87 31.11
N GLY A 335 26.18 -4.88 31.88
CA GLY A 335 27.60 -4.59 32.05
C GLY A 335 28.27 -4.11 30.75
N ARG A 336 29.52 -3.66 30.83
CA ARG A 336 30.31 -3.29 29.64
C ARG A 336 30.69 -4.55 28.85
N THR A 337 29.77 -5.11 28.06
CA THR A 337 30.12 -6.12 27.06
C THR A 337 31.10 -5.46 26.08
N PRO A 338 32.30 -6.02 25.86
CA PRO A 338 33.26 -5.39 24.98
C PRO A 338 32.71 -5.25 23.56
N TRP A 339 33.03 -4.14 22.89
CA TRP A 339 32.52 -3.78 21.56
C TRP A 339 32.83 -4.81 20.44
N TRP A 340 33.73 -5.76 20.70
CA TRP A 340 34.08 -6.87 19.81
C TRP A 340 33.23 -8.14 20.00
N VAL A 341 32.45 -8.24 21.09
CA VAL A 341 31.63 -9.43 21.41
C VAL A 341 30.26 -9.37 20.76
N LEU A 342 29.66 -8.18 20.70
CA LEU A 342 28.43 -7.90 19.95
C LEU A 342 28.76 -6.73 19.03
N GLY A 343 28.90 -7.00 17.73
CA GLY A 343 29.16 -5.93 16.77
C GLY A 343 28.09 -4.83 16.89
N ARG A 344 28.49 -3.55 16.76
CA ARG A 344 27.57 -2.39 16.92
C ARG A 344 26.26 -2.53 16.14
N ALA A 345 26.27 -3.22 15.00
CA ALA A 345 25.10 -3.50 14.18
C ALA A 345 24.07 -4.43 14.86
N GLN A 346 24.52 -5.47 15.58
CA GLN A 346 23.65 -6.43 16.25
C GLN A 346 22.97 -5.82 17.48
N GLN A 347 23.68 -4.94 18.19
CA GLN A 347 23.14 -4.20 19.34
C GLN A 347 22.13 -3.14 18.88
N ALA A 348 22.39 -2.42 17.79
CA ALA A 348 21.46 -1.46 17.20
C ALA A 348 20.17 -2.12 16.64
N GLN A 349 20.27 -3.37 16.15
CA GLN A 349 19.13 -4.11 15.62
C GLN A 349 18.21 -4.66 16.72
N GLN A 350 18.74 -4.97 17.91
CA GLN A 350 17.96 -5.40 19.08
C GLN A 350 17.12 -4.28 19.70
N ASP A 351 17.49 -3.02 19.48
CA ASP A 351 16.82 -1.85 20.06
C ASP A 351 15.78 -1.18 19.13
N ARG A 352 15.60 -1.67 17.90
CA ARG A 352 14.69 -1.06 16.93
C ARG A 352 13.26 -1.51 17.18
N ILE A 353 12.39 -0.57 17.54
CA ILE A 353 10.94 -0.78 17.64
C ILE A 353 10.36 -0.43 16.28
N ASP A 354 9.67 -1.35 15.65
CA ASP A 354 8.98 -1.06 14.40
C ASP A 354 7.69 -0.24 14.66
N PRO A 355 7.19 0.49 13.65
CA PRO A 355 6.08 1.43 13.81
C PRO A 355 4.80 0.80 14.36
N THR A 356 4.48 -0.44 13.95
CA THR A 356 3.29 -1.15 14.42
C THR A 356 3.38 -1.45 15.91
N LEU A 357 4.53 -1.94 16.38
CA LEU A 357 4.74 -2.19 17.81
C LEU A 357 4.78 -0.89 18.62
N LEU A 358 5.39 0.17 18.08
CA LEU A 358 5.44 1.46 18.75
C LEU A 358 4.03 2.02 19.00
N LEU A 359 3.16 1.96 17.97
CA LEU A 359 1.77 2.39 18.10
C LEU A 359 0.97 1.48 19.04
N ALA A 360 1.25 0.17 19.05
CA ALA A 360 0.63 -0.77 19.98
C ALA A 360 1.02 -0.48 21.44
N LEU A 361 2.28 -0.14 21.71
CA LEU A 361 2.73 0.26 23.04
C LEU A 361 2.03 1.56 23.51
N LEU A 362 1.79 2.51 22.61
CA LEU A 362 1.03 3.72 22.94
C LEU A 362 -0.40 3.35 23.32
N LEU A 363 -1.09 2.59 22.47
CA LEU A 363 -2.47 2.16 22.70
C LEU A 363 -2.60 1.37 24.02
N ALA A 364 -1.67 0.45 24.31
CA ALA A 364 -1.67 -0.31 25.56
C ALA A 364 -1.44 0.59 26.80
N THR A 365 -0.51 1.54 26.69
CA THR A 365 -0.21 2.50 27.77
C THR A 365 -1.41 3.41 28.05
N GLU A 366 -2.07 3.91 27.01
CA GLU A 366 -3.27 4.73 27.12
C GLU A 366 -4.45 3.94 27.69
N ARG A 367 -4.65 2.69 27.25
CA ARG A 367 -5.69 1.82 27.83
C ARG A 367 -5.51 1.63 29.33
N ARG A 368 -4.27 1.46 29.79
CA ARG A 368 -3.97 1.34 31.23
C ARG A 368 -4.30 2.59 32.05
N LYS A 369 -4.34 3.78 31.43
CA LYS A 369 -4.79 5.00 32.12
C LYS A 369 -6.30 4.98 32.37
N GLY A 370 -7.05 4.13 31.67
CA GLY A 370 -8.50 4.09 31.81
C GLY A 370 -9.14 5.44 31.46
N PRO A 371 -10.15 5.88 32.22
CA PRO A 371 -10.81 7.19 32.03
C PRO A 371 -9.89 8.42 32.07
N ASP A 372 -8.67 8.29 32.61
CA ASP A 372 -7.69 9.38 32.62
C ASP A 372 -6.97 9.55 31.27
N SER A 373 -7.16 8.62 30.32
CA SER A 373 -6.63 8.77 28.96
C SER A 373 -7.43 9.80 28.17
N TYR A 374 -6.72 10.66 27.46
CA TYR A 374 -7.32 11.56 26.47
C TYR A 374 -8.12 10.80 25.38
N TRP A 375 -7.69 9.58 25.05
CA TRP A 375 -8.30 8.73 24.03
C TRP A 375 -9.31 7.73 24.60
N TRP A 376 -9.67 7.82 25.89
CA TRP A 376 -10.56 6.85 26.52
C TRP A 376 -11.89 6.63 25.78
N PRO A 377 -12.61 7.67 25.27
CA PRO A 377 -13.85 7.45 24.52
C PRO A 377 -13.70 6.55 23.30
N TYR A 378 -12.52 6.57 22.67
CA TYR A 378 -12.18 5.67 21.58
C TYR A 378 -11.73 4.29 22.07
N ILE A 379 -10.84 4.24 23.06
CA ILE A 379 -10.25 2.99 23.57
C ILE A 379 -11.31 2.10 24.23
N ALA A 380 -12.21 2.69 25.03
CA ALA A 380 -13.32 1.99 25.65
C ALA A 380 -14.29 1.41 24.62
N ALA A 381 -14.38 2.04 23.44
CA ALA A 381 -15.14 1.50 22.35
C ALA A 381 -14.43 0.34 21.65
N LEU A 382 -13.14 0.05 21.81
CA LEU A 382 -12.51 -1.09 21.14
C LEU A 382 -12.98 -2.43 21.74
N PRO A 383 -13.18 -3.49 20.93
CA PRO A 383 -13.66 -4.76 21.45
C PRO A 383 -12.58 -5.49 22.25
N GLU A 384 -12.99 -6.31 23.21
CA GLU A 384 -12.04 -7.15 23.96
C GLU A 384 -11.50 -8.29 23.08
N GLU A 385 -12.34 -8.89 22.23
CA GLU A 385 -11.89 -9.89 21.27
C GLU A 385 -11.10 -9.26 20.12
N LEU A 386 -10.05 -9.97 19.70
CA LEU A 386 -9.23 -9.56 18.58
C LEU A 386 -9.77 -10.17 17.29
N PRO A 387 -9.95 -9.35 16.23
CA PRO A 387 -10.45 -9.86 14.96
C PRO A 387 -9.39 -10.68 14.20
N CYS A 388 -8.13 -10.71 14.63
CA CYS A 388 -7.04 -11.30 13.86
C CYS A 388 -7.12 -12.84 13.79
N GLY A 389 -6.85 -13.43 12.63
CA GLY A 389 -6.86 -14.88 12.45
C GLY A 389 -5.88 -15.63 13.38
N TRP A 390 -4.75 -15.02 13.72
CA TRP A 390 -3.79 -15.57 14.70
C TRP A 390 -4.25 -15.46 16.16
N ALA A 391 -5.35 -14.74 16.41
CA ALA A 391 -5.91 -14.56 17.74
C ALA A 391 -7.22 -15.32 17.98
N LEU A 392 -7.81 -15.92 16.93
CA LEU A 392 -9.06 -16.67 17.04
C LEU A 392 -8.91 -17.88 17.97
N PRO A 393 -9.94 -18.16 18.81
CA PRO A 393 -10.03 -19.42 19.54
C PRO A 393 -9.96 -20.64 18.61
N PRO A 394 -9.47 -21.80 19.08
CA PRO A 394 -9.31 -22.98 18.22
C PRO A 394 -10.58 -23.41 17.46
N ASP A 395 -11.74 -23.36 18.12
CA ASP A 395 -13.02 -23.78 17.53
C ASP A 395 -13.50 -22.79 16.45
N GLU A 396 -13.35 -21.49 16.71
CA GLU A 396 -13.65 -20.43 15.75
C GLU A 396 -12.69 -20.45 14.56
N LEU A 397 -11.40 -20.68 14.80
CA LEU A 397 -10.39 -20.82 13.76
C LEU A 397 -10.71 -22.02 12.85
N ALA A 398 -11.05 -23.16 13.43
CA ALA A 398 -11.45 -24.34 12.66
C ALA A 398 -12.67 -24.06 11.79
N THR A 399 -13.69 -23.39 12.36
CA THR A 399 -14.91 -22.97 11.65
C THR A 399 -14.60 -22.00 10.51
N ALA A 400 -13.78 -20.99 10.77
CA ALA A 400 -13.39 -19.98 9.79
C ALA A 400 -12.60 -20.59 8.62
N LEU A 401 -11.63 -21.47 8.90
CA LEU A 401 -10.86 -22.16 7.87
C LEU A 401 -11.74 -23.13 7.06
N ALA A 402 -12.65 -23.85 7.71
CA ALA A 402 -13.61 -24.72 7.03
C ALA A 402 -14.52 -23.93 6.07
N GLY A 403 -14.99 -22.75 6.49
CA GLY A 403 -15.81 -21.85 5.66
C GLY A 403 -15.10 -21.33 4.41
N LEU A 404 -13.76 -21.30 4.41
CA LEU A 404 -12.95 -20.90 3.25
C LEU A 404 -12.65 -22.07 2.29
N GLY A 405 -12.94 -23.32 2.67
CA GLY A 405 -12.78 -24.49 1.83
C GLY A 405 -11.35 -24.66 1.30
N SER A 406 -11.20 -24.90 0.00
CA SER A 406 -9.90 -25.14 -0.63
C SER A 406 -8.94 -23.95 -0.57
N LEU A 407 -9.45 -22.72 -0.42
CA LEU A 407 -8.64 -21.51 -0.32
C LEU A 407 -7.72 -21.54 0.92
N ALA A 408 -8.20 -22.11 2.02
CA ALA A 408 -7.47 -22.20 3.29
C ALA A 408 -6.59 -23.46 3.40
N SER A 409 -6.41 -24.21 2.31
CA SER A 409 -5.57 -25.40 2.32
C SER A 409 -4.14 -25.09 2.78
N GLY A 410 -3.70 -25.75 3.85
CA GLY A 410 -2.37 -25.53 4.43
C GLY A 410 -2.20 -24.24 5.24
N TRP A 411 -3.27 -23.50 5.55
CA TRP A 411 -3.17 -22.26 6.33
C TRP A 411 -3.03 -22.51 7.83
N GLN A 412 -3.58 -23.59 8.36
CA GLN A 412 -3.53 -23.90 9.80
C GLN A 412 -2.11 -23.83 10.42
N PRO A 413 -1.05 -24.46 9.85
CA PRO A 413 0.31 -24.30 10.38
C PRO A 413 0.85 -22.87 10.25
N GLN A 414 0.43 -22.12 9.23
CA GLN A 414 0.85 -20.73 9.02
C GLN A 414 0.21 -19.79 10.05
N VAL A 415 -1.07 -20.00 10.38
CA VAL A 415 -1.78 -19.28 11.44
C VAL A 415 -1.16 -19.57 12.81
N ALA A 416 -0.84 -20.84 13.10
CA ALA A 416 -0.17 -21.22 14.34
C ALA A 416 1.23 -20.57 14.47
N ALA A 417 2.01 -20.56 13.39
CA ALA A 417 3.31 -19.90 13.35
C ALA A 417 3.20 -18.38 13.58
N ALA A 418 2.20 -17.74 12.97
CA ALA A 418 1.92 -16.32 13.18
C ALA A 418 1.54 -16.02 14.65
N ALA A 419 0.67 -16.84 15.25
CA ALA A 419 0.26 -16.71 16.65
C ALA A 419 1.46 -16.82 17.60
N ALA A 420 2.34 -17.80 17.39
CA ALA A 420 3.56 -17.99 18.18
C ALA A 420 4.54 -16.80 18.03
N ALA A 421 4.74 -16.31 16.79
CA ALA A 421 5.61 -15.17 16.52
C ALA A 421 5.09 -13.88 17.17
N VAL A 422 3.78 -13.64 17.13
CA VAL A 422 3.14 -12.49 17.80
C VAL A 422 3.29 -12.61 19.32
N GLN A 423 3.03 -13.79 19.89
CA GLN A 423 3.18 -14.02 21.33
C GLN A 423 4.60 -13.73 21.81
N GLN A 424 5.61 -14.31 21.13
CA GLN A 424 7.02 -14.09 21.46
C GLN A 424 7.40 -12.60 21.38
N ARG A 425 6.90 -11.90 20.36
CA ARG A 425 7.16 -10.46 20.18
C ARG A 425 6.53 -9.63 21.29
N CYS A 426 5.31 -9.95 21.71
CA CYS A 426 4.63 -9.24 22.80
C CYS A 426 5.30 -9.49 24.16
N GLU A 427 5.76 -10.72 24.42
CA GLU A 427 6.53 -11.07 25.62
C GLU A 427 7.86 -10.33 25.67
N ALA A 428 8.58 -10.32 24.54
CA ALA A 428 9.82 -9.56 24.42
C ALA A 428 9.57 -8.06 24.65
N ALA A 429 8.48 -7.51 24.11
CA ALA A 429 8.13 -6.11 24.28
C ALA A 429 7.76 -5.73 25.72
N ALA A 430 6.94 -6.56 26.37
CA ALA A 430 6.56 -6.35 27.78
C ALA A 430 7.78 -6.47 28.70
N ALA A 431 8.67 -7.45 28.48
CA ALA A 431 9.90 -7.57 29.24
C ALA A 431 10.86 -6.39 29.01
N ALA A 432 10.90 -5.89 27.77
CA ALA A 432 11.80 -4.82 27.37
C ALA A 432 11.35 -3.44 27.89
N TRP A 433 10.09 -3.10 27.72
CA TRP A 433 9.57 -1.73 27.92
C TRP A 433 8.42 -1.64 28.92
N GLY A 434 7.85 -2.77 29.35
CA GLY A 434 6.70 -2.81 30.24
C GLY A 434 6.89 -2.02 31.54
N PRO A 435 7.99 -2.20 32.32
CA PRO A 435 8.14 -1.53 33.61
C PRO A 435 8.11 0.01 33.50
N GLU A 436 8.74 0.56 32.45
CA GLU A 436 8.80 2.00 32.19
C GLU A 436 7.53 2.54 31.53
N LEU A 437 6.68 1.65 31.00
CA LEU A 437 5.41 1.97 30.35
C LEU A 437 4.20 1.62 31.22
N ARG A 438 4.28 1.84 32.54
CA ARG A 438 3.23 1.52 33.52
C ARG A 438 3.02 0.02 33.70
N ASP A 439 4.10 -0.75 33.82
CA ASP A 439 4.09 -2.19 34.06
C ASP A 439 3.22 -2.98 33.06
N LEU A 440 3.33 -2.67 31.76
CA LEU A 440 2.58 -3.39 30.72
C LEU A 440 2.92 -4.88 30.70
N THR A 441 1.86 -5.68 30.57
CA THR A 441 1.93 -7.13 30.39
C THR A 441 1.95 -7.51 28.91
N ALA A 442 2.43 -8.72 28.61
CA ALA A 442 2.41 -9.25 27.24
C ALA A 442 0.99 -9.35 26.68
N ALA A 443 -0.01 -9.61 27.52
CA ALA A 443 -1.42 -9.67 27.12
C ALA A 443 -1.97 -8.31 26.68
N GLU A 444 -1.63 -7.24 27.41
CA GLU A 444 -2.03 -5.86 27.06
C GLU A 444 -1.37 -5.42 25.75
N VAL A 445 -0.08 -5.74 25.56
CA VAL A 445 0.63 -5.47 24.30
C VAL A 445 0.03 -6.26 23.14
N ARG A 446 -0.32 -7.54 23.38
CA ARG A 446 -0.95 -8.41 22.37
C ARG A 446 -2.32 -7.87 21.95
N TRP A 447 -3.13 -7.43 22.92
CA TRP A 447 -4.43 -6.82 22.62
C TRP A 447 -4.26 -5.56 21.76
N ALA A 448 -3.38 -4.66 22.17
CA ALA A 448 -3.15 -3.42 21.45
C ALA A 448 -2.57 -3.67 20.05
N LEU A 449 -1.64 -4.62 19.91
CA LEU A 449 -1.07 -5.00 18.62
C LEU A 449 -2.14 -5.56 17.68
N GLY A 450 -3.06 -6.39 18.19
CA GLY A 450 -4.20 -6.90 17.43
C GLY A 450 -5.07 -5.79 16.84
N HIS A 451 -5.38 -4.75 17.62
CA HIS A 451 -6.11 -3.59 17.09
C HIS A 451 -5.29 -2.77 16.12
N VAL A 452 -4.01 -2.52 16.39
CA VAL A 452 -3.17 -1.78 15.44
C VAL A 452 -3.10 -2.48 14.09
N VAL A 453 -2.83 -3.79 14.04
CA VAL A 453 -2.73 -4.50 12.75
C VAL A 453 -4.05 -4.62 12.00
N SER A 454 -5.18 -4.62 12.72
CA SER A 454 -6.51 -4.78 12.12
C SER A 454 -7.22 -3.47 11.81
N ARG A 455 -6.72 -2.32 12.31
CA ARG A 455 -7.44 -1.03 12.23
C ARG A 455 -6.58 0.14 11.75
N CYS A 456 -5.25 0.05 11.81
CA CYS A 456 -4.43 1.20 11.46
C CYS A 456 -4.48 1.52 9.96
N PHE A 457 -4.45 2.82 9.66
CA PHE A 457 -4.25 3.34 8.32
C PHE A 457 -2.83 3.91 8.20
N GLY A 458 -2.35 4.03 6.96
CA GLY A 458 -1.01 4.54 6.66
C GLY A 458 -0.05 3.47 6.15
N SER A 459 1.25 3.77 6.11
CA SER A 459 2.31 2.85 5.68
C SER A 459 3.69 3.27 6.15
N GLY A 460 4.59 2.30 6.25
CA GLY A 460 5.95 2.57 6.65
C GLY A 460 5.97 3.08 8.09
N ASP A 461 6.61 4.22 8.30
CA ASP A 461 6.73 4.82 9.63
C ASP A 461 5.50 5.67 10.00
N ASP A 462 4.62 5.98 9.05
CA ASP A 462 3.43 6.81 9.26
C ASP A 462 2.17 5.93 9.38
N LEU A 463 1.95 5.37 10.59
CA LEU A 463 0.73 4.64 10.94
C LEU A 463 -0.14 5.45 11.92
N ALA A 464 -1.46 5.30 11.79
CA ALA A 464 -2.42 5.95 12.67
C ALA A 464 -3.68 5.08 12.91
N LEU A 465 -4.22 5.15 14.13
CA LEU A 465 -5.59 4.74 14.45
C LEU A 465 -6.51 5.96 14.35
N LEU A 466 -7.67 5.77 13.71
CA LEU A 466 -8.58 6.84 13.35
C LEU A 466 -9.92 6.60 14.06
N PRO A 467 -10.14 7.20 15.25
CA PRO A 467 -11.37 7.02 16.00
C PRO A 467 -12.62 7.15 15.15
N PHE A 468 -13.61 6.28 15.38
CA PHE A 468 -14.87 6.18 14.62
C PHE A 468 -14.72 5.65 13.19
N ILE A 469 -13.72 6.10 12.43
CA ILE A 469 -13.45 5.69 11.04
C ILE A 469 -13.00 4.24 10.97
N ASP A 470 -12.08 3.84 11.86
CA ASP A 470 -11.50 2.50 11.90
C ASP A 470 -12.41 1.42 12.54
N LEU A 471 -13.65 1.80 12.87
CA LEU A 471 -14.73 0.92 13.29
C LEU A 471 -15.67 0.54 12.12
N MET A 472 -15.49 1.15 10.95
CA MET A 472 -16.22 0.79 9.73
C MET A 472 -15.67 -0.50 9.14
N ASN A 473 -16.56 -1.36 8.63
CA ASN A 473 -16.15 -2.61 8.01
C ASN A 473 -15.57 -2.43 6.60
N HIS A 474 -14.93 -3.47 6.11
CA HIS A 474 -14.38 -3.50 4.77
C HIS A 474 -15.47 -3.61 3.70
N GLN A 475 -15.39 -2.80 2.66
CA GLN A 475 -16.00 -3.09 1.38
C GLN A 475 -15.04 -2.74 0.24
N HIS A 476 -14.94 -3.66 -0.72
CA HIS A 476 -14.20 -3.40 -1.94
C HIS A 476 -14.74 -2.15 -2.65
N HIS A 477 -13.85 -1.25 -3.07
CA HIS A 477 -14.17 0.06 -3.65
C HIS A 477 -14.89 1.08 -2.76
N ALA A 478 -15.07 0.82 -1.45
CA ALA A 478 -15.37 1.90 -0.52
C ALA A 478 -14.18 2.88 -0.45
N ASP A 479 -14.43 4.08 0.02
CA ASP A 479 -13.37 5.08 0.20
C ASP A 479 -12.35 4.63 1.27
N THR A 480 -11.15 5.19 1.16
CA THR A 480 -10.17 5.20 2.26
C THR A 480 -10.22 6.56 2.94
N PRO A 481 -9.78 6.66 4.21
CA PRO A 481 -9.76 7.93 4.91
C PRO A 481 -8.91 8.95 4.15
N GLN A 482 -9.46 10.14 3.93
CA GLN A 482 -8.79 11.23 3.21
C GLN A 482 -8.52 12.39 4.16
N GLN A 483 -7.51 13.20 3.87
CA GLN A 483 -7.34 14.48 4.55
C GLN A 483 -8.44 15.45 4.12
N TYR A 484 -9.01 16.15 5.10
CA TYR A 484 -10.09 17.10 4.92
C TYR A 484 -9.84 18.36 5.75
N MET A 485 -10.09 19.51 5.13
CA MET A 485 -9.91 20.82 5.72
C MET A 485 -11.29 21.48 5.90
N PRO A 486 -11.94 21.36 7.06
CA PRO A 486 -13.20 22.05 7.33
C PRO A 486 -13.00 23.57 7.39
N THR A 487 -14.11 24.31 7.27
CA THR A 487 -14.14 25.78 7.41
C THR A 487 -13.62 26.27 8.77
N SER A 488 -13.63 25.40 9.79
CA SER A 488 -13.03 25.69 11.11
C SER A 488 -11.50 25.82 11.08
N GLY A 489 -10.84 25.39 9.99
CA GLY A 489 -9.40 25.51 9.81
C GLY A 489 -8.56 24.44 10.53
N GLN A 490 -9.20 23.40 11.10
CA GLN A 490 -8.51 22.29 11.78
C GLN A 490 -8.45 21.04 10.91
N PRO A 491 -7.27 20.48 10.59
CA PRO A 491 -7.19 19.36 9.66
C PRO A 491 -7.83 18.12 10.29
N CYS A 492 -8.62 17.41 9.49
CA CYS A 492 -9.30 16.17 9.91
C CYS A 492 -8.92 15.03 8.96
N ALA A 493 -8.82 13.81 9.48
CA ALA A 493 -9.04 12.61 8.70
C ALA A 493 -10.55 12.44 8.48
N ALA A 494 -10.99 12.18 7.26
CA ALA A 494 -12.39 12.14 6.92
C ALA A 494 -12.77 10.95 6.05
N MET A 495 -13.98 10.45 6.28
CA MET A 495 -14.63 9.43 5.48
C MET A 495 -15.86 9.99 4.80
N TYR A 496 -15.92 9.79 3.48
CA TYR A 496 -17.10 10.05 2.68
C TYR A 496 -17.84 8.73 2.45
N SER A 497 -19.16 8.80 2.31
CA SER A 497 -19.93 7.69 1.75
C SER A 497 -19.75 7.71 0.24
N ARG A 498 -18.71 7.03 -0.25
CA ARG A 498 -18.51 6.80 -1.68
C ARG A 498 -18.23 5.34 -1.97
N HIS A 499 -18.65 4.94 -3.16
CA HIS A 499 -18.30 3.64 -3.71
C HIS A 499 -17.84 3.85 -5.15
N LYS A 500 -16.65 3.33 -5.49
CA LYS A 500 -16.01 3.58 -6.79
C LYS A 500 -15.81 5.07 -7.12
N GLY A 501 -15.58 5.90 -6.09
CA GLY A 501 -15.34 7.34 -6.22
C GLY A 501 -16.61 8.21 -6.32
N GLU A 502 -17.79 7.60 -6.45
CA GLU A 502 -19.07 8.32 -6.50
C GLU A 502 -19.74 8.40 -5.14
N ALA A 503 -20.29 9.56 -4.80
CA ALA A 503 -21.07 9.74 -3.58
C ALA A 503 -22.29 8.83 -3.56
N ARG A 504 -22.56 8.24 -2.39
CA ARG A 504 -23.64 7.27 -2.20
C ARG A 504 -24.56 7.73 -1.07
N ALA A 505 -25.86 7.76 -1.36
CA ALA A 505 -26.90 7.91 -0.34
C ALA A 505 -26.93 6.67 0.56
N ALA A 506 -27.43 6.82 1.79
CA ALA A 506 -27.61 5.70 2.72
C ALA A 506 -29.06 5.69 3.22
N ALA A 507 -29.71 4.53 3.20
CA ALA A 507 -31.02 4.32 3.82
C ALA A 507 -30.86 3.99 5.30
N ALA A 508 -31.89 4.22 6.12
CA ALA A 508 -31.86 3.81 7.52
C ALA A 508 -31.58 2.30 7.65
N GLY A 509 -30.61 1.94 8.47
CA GLY A 509 -30.12 0.57 8.66
C GLY A 509 -28.95 0.20 7.75
N ASP A 510 -28.58 1.04 6.78
CA ASP A 510 -27.43 0.78 5.92
C ASP A 510 -26.14 0.85 6.73
N GLU A 511 -25.22 -0.06 6.42
CA GLU A 511 -23.88 -0.08 6.97
C GLU A 511 -22.93 0.82 6.17
N LEU A 512 -22.03 1.48 6.90
CA LEU A 512 -20.95 2.27 6.35
C LEU A 512 -19.66 1.45 6.27
N PHE A 513 -19.01 1.57 5.13
CA PHE A 513 -17.80 0.81 4.83
C PHE A 513 -16.62 1.73 4.50
N CYS A 514 -15.43 1.23 4.77
CA CYS A 514 -14.18 1.76 4.22
C CYS A 514 -13.43 0.65 3.48
N SER A 515 -12.41 1.00 2.69
CA SER A 515 -11.55 0.00 2.07
C SER A 515 -10.31 -0.22 2.91
N TYR A 516 -10.19 -1.42 3.48
CA TYR A 516 -8.91 -1.91 4.00
C TYR A 516 -8.01 -2.17 2.80
N SER A 517 -6.91 -1.43 2.67
CA SER A 517 -6.00 -1.41 1.51
C SER A 517 -5.96 -2.67 0.63
N ALA A 518 -6.30 -2.50 -0.66
CA ALA A 518 -6.51 -3.56 -1.67
C ALA A 518 -5.25 -4.29 -2.19
N GLY A 519 -4.33 -4.68 -1.32
CA GLY A 519 -3.04 -5.28 -1.70
C GLY A 519 -2.60 -6.50 -0.90
N THR A 520 -3.39 -6.98 0.05
CA THR A 520 -3.04 -8.14 0.88
C THR A 520 -3.48 -9.45 0.22
N SER A 521 -2.62 -10.48 0.28
CA SER A 521 -3.03 -11.85 -0.06
C SER A 521 -4.19 -12.30 0.83
N ALA A 522 -4.96 -13.29 0.39
CA ALA A 522 -6.07 -13.84 1.17
C ALA A 522 -5.61 -14.30 2.57
N LEU A 523 -4.45 -14.94 2.66
CA LEU A 523 -3.85 -15.32 3.95
C LEU A 523 -3.50 -14.11 4.81
N ASN A 524 -2.86 -13.07 4.26
CA ASN A 524 -2.52 -11.88 5.04
C ASN A 524 -3.77 -11.14 5.54
N MET A 525 -4.83 -11.12 4.72
CA MET A 525 -6.10 -10.56 5.13
C MET A 525 -6.71 -11.35 6.29
N PHE A 526 -6.68 -12.69 6.19
CA PHE A 526 -7.14 -13.56 7.26
C PHE A 526 -6.31 -13.40 8.54
N LEU A 527 -4.98 -13.36 8.44
CA LEU A 527 -4.10 -13.18 9.60
C LEU A 527 -4.35 -11.85 10.32
N ASN A 528 -4.52 -10.75 9.58
CA ASN A 528 -4.65 -9.43 10.18
C ASN A 528 -6.08 -9.07 10.59
N PHE A 529 -7.09 -9.54 9.86
CA PHE A 529 -8.49 -9.12 10.03
C PHE A 529 -9.47 -10.25 10.36
N GLY A 530 -9.03 -11.52 10.29
CA GLY A 530 -9.87 -12.70 10.63
C GLY A 530 -10.86 -13.12 9.56
N PHE A 531 -10.90 -12.42 8.43
CA PHE A 531 -11.74 -12.77 7.30
C PHE A 531 -10.97 -12.64 5.99
N VAL A 532 -11.55 -13.23 4.94
CA VAL A 532 -11.11 -13.05 3.56
C VAL A 532 -12.25 -12.39 2.80
N ALA A 533 -12.01 -11.22 2.23
CA ALA A 533 -13.00 -10.52 1.42
C ALA A 533 -13.33 -11.30 0.14
N ASP A 534 -14.56 -11.17 -0.35
CA ASP A 534 -15.08 -11.96 -1.46
C ASP A 534 -14.26 -11.80 -2.74
N GLU A 535 -13.69 -10.61 -2.99
CA GLU A 535 -12.80 -10.36 -4.13
C GLU A 535 -11.50 -11.19 -4.08
N LEU A 536 -11.12 -11.71 -2.92
CA LEU A 536 -9.95 -12.58 -2.75
C LEU A 536 -10.32 -14.08 -2.73
N ARG A 537 -11.60 -14.43 -2.50
CA ARG A 537 -12.04 -15.83 -2.42
C ARG A 537 -12.03 -16.57 -3.77
N GLY A 538 -12.05 -15.83 -4.89
CA GLY A 538 -11.93 -16.38 -6.24
C GLY A 538 -10.50 -16.51 -6.78
N LEU A 539 -9.47 -16.23 -5.96
CA LEU A 539 -8.05 -16.22 -6.34
C LEU A 539 -7.26 -17.45 -5.85
N GLY A 540 -7.92 -18.42 -5.23
CA GLY A 540 -7.33 -19.62 -4.60
C GLY A 540 -7.23 -20.84 -5.49
#